data_AF-A0A252DZQ6-F1
#
_entry.id   AF-A0A252DZQ6-F1
#
_cell.length_a   1.000
_cell.length_b   1.000
_cell.length_c   1.000
_cell.angle_alpha   90.00
_cell.angle_beta   90.00
_cell.angle_gamma   90.00
#
_symmetry.space_group_name_H-M   'P 1'
#
loop_
_entity.id
_entity.type
_entity.pdbx_description
1 polymer ?
#
loop_
_entity_poly.entity_id
_entity_poly.type
_entity_poly.pdbx_seq_one_letter_code
_entity_poly.pdbx_strand_id
1 'polypeptide(L)' 'MATDSNYPKNDINSVGFPEGQLLGNGASADECAEISAAYNLGKPLPTSDNEAINRVSDRLTQTSGYGQHSDWGDE' A
#
# COMPACT_ATOMS: atom_id res chain seq x y z
N MET A 1 -12.01 -13.02 -28.74
CA MET A 1 -10.58 -12.89 -28.37
C MET A 1 -10.51 -11.73 -27.39
N ALA A 2 -10.56 -12.01 -26.10
CA ALA A 2 -10.48 -10.98 -25.06
C ALA A 2 -9.01 -10.59 -24.90
N THR A 3 -8.70 -9.31 -25.09
CA THR A 3 -7.40 -8.72 -24.80
C THR A 3 -7.18 -8.76 -23.30
N ASP A 4 -6.54 -9.84 -22.83
CA ASP A 4 -6.00 -9.94 -21.48
C ASP A 4 -4.92 -8.87 -21.38
N SER A 5 -5.27 -7.73 -20.78
CA SER A 5 -4.30 -6.74 -20.35
C SER A 5 -3.37 -7.43 -19.37
N ASN A 6 -2.27 -7.94 -19.91
CA ASN A 6 -1.12 -8.47 -19.19
C ASN A 6 -0.48 -7.31 -18.41
N TYR A 7 -1.16 -6.85 -17.36
CA TYR A 7 -0.49 -6.14 -16.28
C TYR A 7 0.57 -7.11 -15.77
N PRO A 8 1.86 -6.73 -15.75
CA PRO A 8 2.88 -7.59 -15.18
C PRO A 8 2.41 -7.96 -13.78
N LYS A 9 2.07 -9.23 -13.58
CA LYS A 9 1.83 -9.80 -12.27
C LYS A 9 3.13 -9.61 -11.53
N ASN A 10 3.15 -8.56 -10.72
CA ASN A 10 4.27 -8.27 -9.85
C ASN A 10 4.23 -9.38 -8.81
N ASP A 11 4.99 -10.44 -9.07
CA ASP A 11 5.27 -11.54 -8.16
C ASP A 11 6.12 -10.98 -6.99
N ILE A 12 5.58 -10.00 -6.26
CA ILE A 12 6.06 -9.66 -4.93
C ILE A 12 5.44 -10.71 -4.00
N ASN A 13 6.03 -11.90 -4.06
CA ASN A 13 5.89 -12.99 -3.07
C ASN A 13 6.62 -12.59 -1.76
N SER A 14 6.43 -11.35 -1.33
CA SER A 14 6.92 -10.84 -0.06
C SER A 14 5.75 -10.11 0.57
N VAL A 15 5.36 -10.56 1.75
CA VAL A 15 4.23 -10.06 2.55
C VAL A 15 4.55 -8.67 3.15
N GLY A 16 5.26 -7.84 2.39
CA GLY A 16 5.90 -6.63 2.82
C GLY A 16 5.27 -5.39 2.18
N PHE A 17 5.25 -4.31 2.97
CA PHE A 17 4.80 -3.01 2.53
C PHE A 17 5.69 -2.50 1.35
N PRO A 18 5.12 -2.10 0.20
CA PRO A 18 5.89 -1.75 -0.99
C PRO A 18 6.43 -0.33 -0.94
N GLU A 19 7.36 -0.07 -0.02
CA GLU A 19 8.04 1.23 0.15
C GLU A 19 8.65 1.74 -1.15
N GLY A 20 9.21 0.83 -1.95
CA GLY A 20 9.80 1.16 -3.26
C GLY A 20 8.79 1.73 -4.26
N GLN A 21 7.51 1.36 -4.18
CA GLN A 21 6.48 1.97 -5.03
C GLN A 21 6.12 3.38 -4.57
N LEU A 22 6.08 3.64 -3.26
CA LEU A 22 5.76 4.95 -2.72
C LEU A 22 6.90 5.94 -3.00
N LEU A 23 8.11 5.58 -2.57
CA LEU A 23 9.31 6.39 -2.79
C LEU A 23 9.57 6.61 -4.29
N GLY A 24 9.36 5.58 -5.11
CA GLY A 24 9.51 5.67 -6.57
C GLY A 24 8.46 6.57 -7.26
N ASN A 25 7.29 6.79 -6.64
CA ASN A 25 6.26 7.71 -7.14
C ASN A 25 6.39 9.13 -6.56
N GLY A 26 7.47 9.41 -5.82
CA GLY A 26 7.74 10.72 -5.25
C GLY A 26 7.17 10.93 -3.84
N ALA A 27 6.84 9.85 -3.11
CA ALA A 27 6.59 9.96 -1.68
C ALA A 27 7.85 10.37 -0.95
N SER A 28 7.69 11.25 0.03
CA SER A 28 8.77 11.50 0.99
C SER A 28 8.98 10.29 1.89
N ALA A 29 10.18 10.14 2.45
CA ALA A 29 10.46 9.08 3.41
C ALA A 29 9.52 9.12 4.63
N ASP A 30 9.14 10.33 5.05
CA ASP A 30 8.20 10.56 6.16
C ASP A 30 6.79 10.06 5.80
N GLU A 31 6.24 10.46 4.65
CA GLU A 31 4.95 9.95 4.16
C GLU A 31 4.96 8.44 3.98
N CYS A 32 6.03 7.88 3.44
CA CYS A 32 6.18 6.45 3.29
C CYS A 32 6.16 5.74 4.66
N ALA A 33 6.78 6.33 5.68
CA ALA A 33 6.76 5.81 7.05
C ALA A 33 5.36 5.92 7.69
N GLU A 34 4.64 7.02 7.47
CA GLU A 34 3.26 7.16 7.98
C GLU A 34 2.30 6.16 7.33
N ILE A 35 2.38 6.01 6.00
CA ILE A 35 1.56 5.03 5.25
C ILE A 35 1.93 3.60 5.67
N SER A 36 3.21 3.29 5.89
CA SER A 36 3.64 1.96 6.34
C SER A 36 3.13 1.63 7.74
N ALA A 37 3.20 2.58 8.66
CA ALA A 37 2.67 2.44 10.01
C ALA A 37 1.15 2.21 9.97
N ALA A 38 0.42 3.05 9.23
CA ALA A 38 -1.03 2.91 9.07
C ALA A 38 -1.42 1.58 8.41
N TYR A 39 -0.70 1.16 7.36
CA TYR A 39 -0.90 -0.10 6.67
C TYR A 39 -0.76 -1.32 7.60
N ASN A 40 0.32 -1.36 8.40
CA ASN A 40 0.55 -2.47 9.33
C ASN A 40 -0.50 -2.50 10.45
N LEU A 41 -0.90 -1.33 10.94
CA LEU A 41 -1.89 -1.16 12.01
C LEU A 41 -3.35 -1.22 11.52
N GLY A 42 -3.59 -1.37 10.21
CA GLY A 42 -4.95 -1.38 9.62
C GLY A 42 -5.71 -0.06 9.78
N LYS A 43 -5.00 1.02 10.08
CA LYS A 43 -5.56 2.37 10.25
C LYS A 43 -5.78 3.02 8.89
N PRO A 44 -6.77 3.92 8.76
CA PRO A 44 -6.99 4.67 7.53
C PRO A 44 -5.69 5.31 7.07
N LEU A 45 -5.30 5.00 5.83
CA LEU A 45 -4.05 5.49 5.26
C LEU A 45 -4.12 7.01 5.09
N PRO A 46 -3.05 7.75 5.43
CA PRO A 46 -3.00 9.18 5.25
C PRO A 46 -3.10 9.53 3.77
N THR A 47 -3.78 10.65 3.49
CA THR A 47 -3.93 11.18 2.13
C THR A 47 -2.77 12.11 1.84
N SER A 48 -2.07 11.86 0.75
CA SER A 48 -0.96 12.69 0.28
C SER A 48 -1.42 13.67 -0.78
N ASP A 49 -0.69 14.77 -0.98
CA ASP A 49 -0.92 15.70 -2.11
C ASP A 49 -0.67 15.06 -3.48
N ASN A 50 0.10 13.96 -3.51
CA ASN A 50 0.42 13.23 -4.73
C ASN A 50 -0.64 12.16 -5.03
N GLU A 51 -1.39 12.35 -6.11
CA GLU A 51 -2.45 11.42 -6.54
C GLU A 51 -1.92 10.00 -6.79
N ALA A 52 -0.66 9.84 -7.23
CA ALA A 52 -0.07 8.53 -7.44
C ALA A 52 0.10 7.77 -6.11
N ILE A 53 0.51 8.47 -5.05
CA ILE A 53 0.59 7.91 -3.69
C ILE A 53 -0.80 7.49 -3.22
N ASN A 54 -1.80 8.35 -3.39
CA ASN A 54 -3.17 8.02 -3.00
C ASN A 54 -3.71 6.77 -3.72
N ARG A 55 -3.41 6.60 -5.01
CA ARG A 55 -3.79 5.38 -5.75
C ARG A 55 -3.06 4.14 -5.25
N VAL A 56 -1.79 4.27 -4.87
CA VAL A 56 -1.02 3.16 -4.27
C VAL A 56 -1.59 2.82 -2.90
N SER A 57 -1.84 3.80 -2.05
CA SER A 57 -2.49 3.67 -0.74
C SER A 57 -3.86 3.00 -0.86
N ASP A 58 -4.73 3.45 -1.76
CA ASP A 58 -6.03 2.81 -2.00
C ASP A 58 -5.88 1.32 -2.35
N ARG A 59 -4.95 0.99 -3.25
CA ARG A 59 -4.63 -0.40 -3.59
C ARG A 59 -4.09 -1.19 -2.39
N LEU A 60 -3.30 -0.56 -1.53
CA LEU A 60 -2.76 -1.21 -0.34
C LEU A 60 -3.87 -1.67 0.60
N THR A 61 -4.93 -0.88 0.77
CA THR A 61 -6.10 -1.30 1.58
C THR A 61 -6.81 -2.54 1.03
N GLN A 62 -6.64 -2.83 -0.25
CA GLN A 62 -7.22 -4.01 -0.93
C GLN A 62 -6.29 -5.23 -0.90
N THR A 63 -5.07 -5.10 -0.37
CA THR A 63 -4.12 -6.22 -0.25
C THR A 63 -4.26 -6.96 1.07
N SER A 64 -4.04 -8.28 1.05
CA SER A 64 -4.19 -9.15 2.24
C SER A 64 -3.22 -8.84 3.40
N GLY A 65 -2.23 -7.97 3.20
CA GLY A 65 -1.31 -7.55 4.27
C GLY A 65 -1.76 -6.27 5.00
N TYR A 66 -2.80 -5.59 4.52
CA TYR A 66 -3.35 -4.43 5.23
C TYR A 66 -3.96 -4.86 6.55
N GLY A 67 -3.48 -4.27 7.63
CA GLY A 67 -3.88 -4.63 8.98
C GLY A 67 -3.37 -5.99 9.46
N GLN A 68 -2.33 -6.55 8.84
CA GLN A 68 -1.75 -7.83 9.29
C GLN A 68 -1.29 -7.81 10.75
N HIS A 69 -0.87 -6.64 11.26
CA HIS A 69 -0.49 -6.43 12.66
C HIS A 69 -1.53 -5.60 13.42
N SER A 70 -2.77 -5.56 12.92
CA SER A 70 -3.88 -4.90 13.61
C SER A 70 -4.26 -5.69 14.85
N ASP A 71 -3.60 -5.37 15.96
CA ASP A 71 -4.18 -5.45 17.30
C ASP A 71 -5.22 -4.31 17.45
N TRP A 72 -6.16 -4.24 16.51
CA TRP A 72 -7.20 -3.22 16.39
C TRP A 72 -8.54 -3.92 16.10
N GLY A 73 -8.79 -5.03 16.80
CA GLY A 73 -9.98 -5.85 16.61
C GLY A 73 -10.13 -7.09 17.51
N ASP A 74 -9.57 -7.12 18.71
CA ASP A 74 -10.06 -8.01 19.78
C ASP A 74 -10.58 -7.14 20.94
N GLU A 75 -11.79 -6.60 20.75
CA GLU A 75 -12.74 -6.30 21.83
C GLU A 75 -14.19 -6.34 21.30
#